data_AF-A0A6N8VR02-F1
#
_entry.id   AF-A0A6N8VR02-F1
#
_cell.length_a   1.000
_cell.length_b   1.000
_cell.length_c   1.000
_cell.angle_alpha   90.00
_cell.angle_beta   90.00
_cell.angle_gamma   90.00
#
_symmetry.space_group_name_H-M   'P 1'
#
loop_
_entity.id
_entity.type
_entity.pdbx_description
1 polymer ?
#
loop_
_entity_poly.entity_id
_entity_poly.type
_entity_poly.pdbx_seq_one_letter_code
_entity_poly.pdbx_strand_id
1 'polypeptide(L)'
;MDTTQPKLNWSSIVDEAALKSPHRSWLSNPPKTVCPLDRLGLLRVAGPEAEEFLNRLVTCKLEAQKKQPQLCTFCNPKGRILSCFTIFYRDDGIYLQMPHEMVDDTIQR
;
A
#
# COMPACT_ATOMS: atom_id res chain seq x y z
N MET A 1 43.98 6.39 2.63
CA MET A 1 43.27 7.14 1.59
C MET A 1 41.83 6.65 1.67
N ASP A 2 41.01 7.48 2.31
CA ASP A 2 39.73 7.11 2.92
C ASP A 2 38.60 7.28 1.90
N THR A 3 37.88 6.20 1.61
CA THR A 3 36.75 6.13 0.67
C THR A 3 35.47 6.48 1.42
N THR A 4 35.16 7.77 1.50
CA THR A 4 33.91 8.26 2.11
C THR A 4 32.72 7.91 1.21
N GLN A 5 32.05 6.80 1.49
CA GLN A 5 30.72 6.51 0.94
C GLN A 5 29.72 7.60 1.33
N PRO A 6 28.80 8.02 0.44
CA PRO A 6 27.78 8.99 0.78
C PRO A 6 26.83 8.39 1.83
N LYS A 7 26.86 8.92 3.05
CA LYS A 7 25.90 8.59 4.10
C LYS A 7 24.51 8.98 3.60
N LEU A 8 23.72 7.99 3.20
CA LEU A 8 22.30 8.16 2.92
C LEU A 8 21.62 8.74 4.16
N ASN A 9 21.06 9.94 4.01
CA ASN A 9 20.31 10.63 5.06
C ASN A 9 18.82 10.34 4.88
N TRP A 10 18.13 10.02 5.97
CA TRP A 10 16.69 9.78 5.96
C TRP A 10 15.89 10.99 5.43
N SER A 11 16.38 12.22 5.63
CA SER A 11 15.72 13.43 5.13
C SER A 11 15.66 13.47 3.60
N SER A 12 16.74 13.12 2.89
CA SER A 12 16.77 13.16 1.42
C SER A 12 15.85 12.13 0.77
N ILE A 13 15.60 11.00 1.46
CA ILE A 13 14.71 9.94 0.98
C ILE A 13 13.24 10.37 1.09
N VAL A 14 12.86 11.06 2.16
CA VAL A 14 11.50 11.58 2.37
C VAL A 14 11.19 12.69 1.38
N ASP A 15 12.17 13.55 1.10
CA ASP A 15 12.04 14.63 0.11
C ASP A 15 11.86 14.08 -1.32
N GLU A 16 12.59 13.03 -1.69
CA GLU A 16 12.44 12.38 -3.01
C GLU A 16 11.05 11.73 -3.18
N ALA A 17 10.52 11.12 -2.13
CA ALA A 17 9.16 10.56 -2.13
C ALA A 17 8.08 11.65 -2.22
N ALA A 18 8.32 12.82 -1.64
CA ALA A 18 7.43 13.97 -1.69
C ALA A 18 7.40 14.66 -3.07
N LEU A 19 8.54 14.71 -3.78
CA LEU A 19 8.65 15.37 -5.08
C LEU A 19 7.87 14.69 -6.21
N LYS A 20 7.59 13.38 -6.11
CA LYS A 20 6.95 12.59 -7.18
C LYS A 20 5.42 12.76 -7.23
N SER A 21 4.83 13.55 -6.34
CA SER A 21 3.37 13.75 -6.25
C SER A 21 2.96 15.18 -6.67
N PRO A 22 2.40 15.38 -7.87
CA PRO A 22 2.12 16.71 -8.41
C PRO A 22 1.08 17.54 -7.63
N HIS A 23 0.30 16.91 -6.71
CA HIS A 23 -0.71 17.60 -5.88
C HIS A 23 -0.20 18.08 -4.50
N ARG A 24 1.10 17.98 -4.19
CA ARG A 24 1.65 18.20 -2.83
C ARG A 24 2.38 19.54 -2.60
N SER A 25 2.29 20.49 -3.53
CA SER A 25 3.08 21.75 -3.53
C SER A 25 2.84 22.69 -2.32
N TRP A 26 1.72 22.55 -1.60
CA TRP A 26 1.41 23.34 -0.40
C TRP A 26 1.95 22.72 0.92
N LEU A 27 2.59 21.56 0.85
CA LEU A 27 3.25 20.88 1.97
C LEU A 27 4.78 20.96 1.78
N SER A 28 5.33 22.17 1.61
CA SER A 28 6.78 22.37 1.41
C SER A 28 7.63 21.95 2.63
N ASN A 29 7.00 21.77 3.80
CA ASN A 29 7.56 21.12 4.97
C ASN A 29 6.41 20.65 5.89
N PRO A 30 5.77 19.49 5.61
CA PRO A 30 4.68 19.04 6.46
C PRO A 30 5.22 18.81 7.88
N PRO A 31 4.47 19.19 8.93
CA PRO A 31 4.87 18.82 10.29
C PRO A 31 5.03 17.29 10.36
N LYS A 32 6.15 16.85 10.91
CA LYS A 32 6.41 15.43 11.17
C LYS A 32 5.50 15.00 12.32
N THR A 33 4.32 14.51 11.98
CA THR A 33 3.32 14.08 12.96
C THR A 33 3.37 12.56 13.10
N VAL A 34 3.33 12.08 14.34
CA VAL A 34 3.06 10.68 14.66
C VAL A 34 1.59 10.57 15.03
N CYS A 35 0.86 9.66 14.38
CA CYS A 35 -0.53 9.37 14.71
C CYS A 35 -0.72 7.86 14.91
N PRO A 36 -1.62 7.45 15.82
CA PRO A 36 -2.04 6.06 15.90
C PRO A 36 -2.82 5.68 14.65
N LEU A 37 -2.62 4.44 14.20
CA LEU A 37 -3.30 3.84 13.03
C LEU A 37 -4.22 2.69 13.47
N ASP A 38 -4.76 2.76 14.68
CA ASP A 38 -5.65 1.77 15.30
C ASP A 38 -6.92 1.50 14.49
N ARG A 39 -7.39 2.48 13.70
CA ARG A 39 -8.54 2.33 12.82
C ARG A 39 -8.23 1.62 11.50
N LEU A 40 -6.97 1.31 11.23
CA LEU A 40 -6.55 0.58 10.03
C LEU A 40 -6.22 -0.87 10.39
N GLY A 41 -6.70 -1.77 9.54
CA GLY A 41 -6.38 -3.19 9.57
C GLY A 41 -5.51 -3.57 8.38
N LEU A 42 -4.75 -4.65 8.55
CA LEU A 42 -3.93 -5.26 7.51
C LEU A 42 -4.35 -6.73 7.34
N LEU A 43 -4.57 -7.13 6.09
CA LEU A 43 -4.73 -8.52 5.71
C LEU A 43 -3.53 -8.92 4.83
N ARG A 44 -2.82 -9.99 5.21
CA ARG A 44 -1.71 -10.54 4.43
C ARG A 44 -2.18 -11.73 3.60
N VAL A 45 -1.91 -11.68 2.32
CA VAL A 45 -2.11 -12.78 1.37
C VAL A 45 -0.74 -13.28 0.93
N ALA A 46 -0.47 -14.56 1.17
CA ALA A 46 0.83 -15.18 0.92
C ALA A 46 0.65 -16.56 0.27
N GLY A 47 1.69 -17.01 -0.43
CA GLY A 47 1.68 -18.25 -1.22
C GLY A 47 2.11 -17.99 -2.66
N PRO A 48 2.51 -19.04 -3.40
CA PRO A 48 3.02 -18.92 -4.77
C PRO A 48 1.97 -18.35 -5.73
N GLU A 49 0.68 -18.53 -5.45
CA GLU A 49 -0.44 -18.12 -6.30
C GLU A 49 -1.15 -16.85 -5.80
N ALA A 50 -0.61 -16.15 -4.79
CA ALA A 50 -1.28 -15.02 -4.13
C ALA A 50 -1.68 -13.90 -5.10
N GLU A 51 -0.80 -13.55 -6.05
CA GLU A 51 -1.06 -12.49 -7.03
C GLU A 51 -2.13 -12.91 -8.05
N GLU A 52 -2.08 -14.14 -8.54
CA GLU A 52 -3.10 -14.67 -9.47
C GLU A 52 -4.46 -14.79 -8.78
N PHE A 53 -4.49 -15.29 -7.54
CA PHE A 53 -5.69 -15.36 -6.72
C PHE A 53 -6.32 -13.97 -6.55
N LEU A 54 -5.53 -12.97 -6.12
CA LEU A 54 -6.06 -11.62 -5.93
C LEU A 54 -6.54 -11.00 -7.24
N ASN A 55 -5.80 -11.14 -8.33
CA ASN A 55 -6.18 -10.63 -9.66
C ASN A 55 -7.54 -11.14 -10.17
N ARG A 56 -8.02 -12.27 -9.65
CA ARG A 56 -9.35 -12.82 -9.97
C ARG A 56 -10.48 -12.23 -9.14
N LEU A 57 -10.16 -11.61 -8.00
CA LEU A 57 -11.12 -11.07 -7.05
C LEU A 57 -11.23 -9.54 -7.12
N VAL A 58 -10.12 -8.86 -7.37
CA VAL A 58 -10.07 -7.40 -7.41
C VAL A 58 -10.35 -6.85 -8.82
N THR A 59 -10.85 -5.63 -8.88
CA THR A 59 -11.12 -4.93 -10.15
C THR A 59 -9.87 -4.39 -10.85
N CYS A 60 -8.73 -4.38 -10.17
CA CYS A 60 -7.46 -3.81 -10.62
C CYS A 60 -6.51 -4.92 -11.08
N LYS A 61 -5.67 -4.64 -12.08
CA LYS A 61 -4.57 -5.55 -12.40
C LYS A 61 -3.40 -5.28 -11.46
N LEU A 62 -3.10 -6.26 -10.62
CA LEU A 62 -1.92 -6.28 -9.78
C LEU A 62 -0.71 -6.66 -10.62
N GLU A 63 0.36 -5.90 -10.45
CA GLU A 63 1.65 -6.15 -11.08
C GLU A 63 2.73 -5.96 -10.01
N ALA A 64 3.32 -7.05 -9.51
CA ALA A 64 4.36 -6.98 -8.48
C ALA A 64 5.53 -6.04 -8.86
N GLN A 65 5.81 -5.89 -10.16
CA GLN A 65 6.88 -5.03 -10.65
C GLN A 65 6.62 -3.52 -10.43
N LYS A 66 5.36 -3.11 -10.26
CA LYS A 66 5.02 -1.69 -10.10
C LYS A 66 5.39 -1.12 -8.72
N LYS A 67 5.67 -1.97 -7.71
CA LYS A 67 6.10 -1.66 -6.30
C LYS A 67 5.35 -0.54 -5.57
N GLN A 68 4.38 0.09 -6.20
CA GLN A 68 3.63 1.21 -5.69
C GLN A 68 2.33 0.68 -5.10
N PRO A 69 1.88 1.24 -3.96
CA PRO A 69 0.57 0.93 -3.43
C PRO A 69 -0.53 1.26 -4.45
N GLN A 70 -1.49 0.35 -4.63
CA GLN A 70 -2.60 0.51 -5.56
C GLN A 70 -3.92 0.46 -4.79
N LEU A 71 -4.84 1.38 -5.09
CA LEU A 71 -6.20 1.32 -4.57
C LEU A 71 -7.02 0.31 -5.38
N CYS A 72 -7.63 -0.63 -4.69
CA CYS A 72 -8.38 -1.74 -5.29
C CYS A 72 -9.68 -1.99 -4.51
N THR A 73 -10.62 -2.67 -5.16
CA THR A 73 -11.91 -3.02 -4.57
C THR A 73 -12.25 -4.48 -4.78
N PHE A 74 -12.93 -5.07 -3.79
CA PHE A 74 -13.71 -6.28 -4.00
C PHE A 74 -15.12 -5.91 -4.40
N CYS A 75 -15.64 -6.60 -5.41
CA CYS A 75 -16.98 -6.42 -5.91
C CYS A 75 -17.77 -7.73 -5.82
N ASN A 76 -19.08 -7.62 -5.61
CA ASN A 76 -19.96 -8.77 -5.78
C ASN A 76 -20.23 -9.04 -7.28
N PRO A 77 -20.87 -10.17 -7.64
CA PRO A 77 -21.19 -10.47 -9.04
C PRO A 77 -22.11 -9.45 -9.73
N LYS A 78 -22.80 -8.59 -8.97
CA LYS A 78 -23.63 -7.49 -9.48
C LYS A 78 -22.85 -6.18 -9.63
N GLY A 79 -21.53 -6.19 -9.43
CA GLY A 79 -20.66 -5.02 -9.53
C GLY A 79 -20.75 -4.04 -8.35
N ARG A 80 -21.39 -4.41 -7.22
CA ARG A 80 -21.41 -3.56 -6.02
C ARG A 80 -20.12 -3.74 -5.24
N ILE A 81 -19.54 -2.63 -4.80
CA ILE A 81 -18.35 -2.61 -3.95
C ILE A 81 -18.69 -3.22 -2.59
N LEU A 82 -17.89 -4.19 -2.18
CA LEU A 82 -17.95 -4.84 -0.89
C LEU A 82 -16.87 -4.29 0.05
N SER A 83 -15.68 -4.04 -0.49
CA SER A 83 -14.54 -3.50 0.26
C SER A 83 -13.63 -2.69 -0.64
N CYS A 84 -12.97 -1.68 -0.07
CA CYS A 84 -12.02 -0.80 -0.73
C CYS A 84 -10.76 -0.72 0.12
N PHE A 85 -9.60 -0.98 -0.49
CA PHE A 85 -8.36 -1.14 0.23
C PHE A 85 -7.16 -0.82 -0.65
N THR A 86 -6.05 -0.49 0.00
CA THR A 86 -4.77 -0.29 -0.68
C THR A 86 -3.96 -1.57 -0.64
N ILE A 87 -3.62 -2.12 -1.81
CA ILE A 87 -2.70 -3.24 -1.97
C ILE A 87 -1.27 -2.73 -2.07
N PHE A 88 -0.34 -3.36 -1.35
CA PHE A 88 1.10 -3.16 -1.53
C PHE A 88 1.87 -4.45 -1.26
N TYR A 89 3.10 -4.50 -1.76
CA TYR A 89 3.99 -5.66 -1.63
C TYR A 89 5.03 -5.44 -0.53
N ARG A 90 5.36 -6.49 0.20
CA ARG A 90 6.49 -6.57 1.14
C ARG A 90 7.23 -7.89 0.92
N ASP A 91 8.40 -8.03 1.54
CA ASP A 91 9.29 -9.17 1.36
C ASP A 91 8.61 -10.52 1.67
N ASP A 92 7.58 -10.51 2.54
CA ASP A 92 6.89 -11.70 3.01
C ASP A 92 5.45 -11.87 2.46
N GLY A 93 5.02 -11.05 1.49
CA GLY A 93 3.73 -11.23 0.81
C GLY A 93 3.05 -9.95 0.34
N ILE A 94 1.77 -10.09 0.02
CA ILE A 94 0.90 -9.02 -0.46
C ILE A 94 0.01 -8.57 0.71
N TYR A 95 -0.09 -7.26 0.92
CA TYR A 95 -0.84 -6.67 2.03
C TYR A 95 -1.99 -5.82 1.52
N LEU A 96 -3.15 -5.97 2.15
CA LEU A 96 -4.34 -5.17 1.92
C LEU A 96 -4.56 -4.30 3.17
N GLN A 97 -4.46 -2.99 3.02
CA GLN A 97 -4.77 -2.02 4.07
C GLN A 97 -6.17 -1.47 3.91
N MET A 98 -6.98 -1.57 4.96
CA MET A 98 -8.39 -1.17 4.97
C MET A 98 -8.80 -0.67 6.37
N PRO A 99 -10.02 -0.11 6.55
CA PRO A 99 -10.55 0.12 7.88
C PRO A 99 -10.60 -1.18 8.69
N HIS A 100 -10.18 -1.14 9.96
CA HIS A 100 -10.04 -2.33 10.81
C HIS A 100 -11.32 -3.16 10.88
N GLU A 101 -12.47 -2.50 10.96
CA GLU A 101 -13.80 -3.12 10.99
C GLU A 101 -14.14 -3.97 9.74
N MET A 102 -13.45 -3.74 8.61
CA MET A 102 -13.70 -4.46 7.37
C MET A 102 -12.85 -5.73 7.21
N VAL A 103 -11.88 -5.97 8.10
CA VAL A 103 -10.92 -7.08 7.95
C VAL A 103 -11.65 -8.43 8.00
N ASP A 104 -12.50 -8.64 8.99
CA ASP A 104 -13.20 -9.92 9.19
C ASP A 104 -14.15 -10.22 8.02
N ASP A 105 -14.90 -9.21 7.56
CA ASP A 105 -15.78 -9.31 6.38
C ASP A 105 -15.02 -9.57 5.08
N THR A 106 -13.76 -9.12 5.00
CA THR A 106 -12.90 -9.28 3.84
C THR A 106 -12.22 -10.65 3.83
N ILE A 107 -11.93 -11.25 4.98
CA ILE A 107 -11.36 -12.60 5.10
C ILE A 107 -12.31 -13.67 4.57
N GLN A 108 -13.62 -13.46 4.68
CA GLN A 108 -14.64 -14.43 4.25
C GLN A 108 -14.91 -14.42 2.74
N ARG A 109 -14.14 -13.68 1.95
CA ARG A 109 -14.30 -13.53 0.50
C ARG A 109 -13.41 -14.48 -0.27
#